data_AF-A0A1S3XDS2-F1
#
_entry.id   AF-A0A1S3XDS2-F1
#
_cell.length_a   1.000
_cell.length_b   1.000
_cell.length_c   1.000
_cell.angle_alpha   90.00
_cell.angle_beta   90.00
_cell.angle_gamma   90.00
#
_symmetry.space_group_name_H-M   'P 1'
#
loop_
_entity.id
_entity.type
_entity.pdbx_description
1 polymer ?
#
loop_
_entity_poly.entity_id
_entity_poly.type
_entity_poly.pdbx_seq_one_letter_code
_entity_poly.pdbx_strand_id
1 'polypeptide(L)'
;MAPDLTSTSPSTSTSISPSTSLDPSHPLYLHASDNPRVTLVSVPFSSTGYVSWRKNILIDLSAKNKAEMVNGRITQPPPDSPLYDHCLRCNDMVFAWLSNSVSRDIADSVLYCDTARDLWKDIEERYGQSNASRYYQIQREITGVSRGSTDISSYYTRLRKLWDELKTASFGPACTCGAKPQCSEG
;
A
#
# COMPACT_ATOMS: atom_id res chain seq x y z
N MET A 1 18.81 -73.98 29.51
CA MET A 1 19.15 -72.60 29.93
C MET A 1 19.92 -71.99 28.76
N ALA A 2 19.23 -71.26 27.88
CA ALA A 2 19.77 -70.65 26.67
C ALA A 2 19.95 -69.15 26.92
N PRO A 3 21.01 -68.49 26.42
CA PRO A 3 21.17 -67.05 26.59
C PRO A 3 20.44 -66.24 25.50
N ASP A 4 20.02 -65.07 25.94
CA ASP A 4 19.19 -64.04 25.30
C ASP A 4 19.77 -63.45 24.01
N LEU A 5 18.91 -63.22 23.02
CA LEU A 5 19.19 -62.44 21.81
C LEU A 5 18.79 -60.97 22.07
N THR A 6 19.73 -60.11 22.46
CA THR A 6 19.51 -58.66 22.47
C THR A 6 19.67 -58.09 21.07
N SER A 7 18.53 -57.90 20.38
CA SER A 7 18.44 -57.12 19.14
C SER A 7 18.53 -55.63 19.45
N THR A 8 19.70 -55.03 19.27
CA THR A 8 19.87 -53.56 19.28
C THR A 8 19.40 -53.00 17.94
N SER A 9 18.21 -52.40 17.92
CA SER A 9 17.77 -51.54 16.81
C SER A 9 18.43 -50.16 16.93
N PRO A 10 19.04 -49.60 15.88
CA PRO A 10 19.49 -48.22 15.89
C PRO A 10 18.28 -47.30 15.74
N SER A 11 18.03 -46.48 16.76
CA SER A 11 17.07 -45.38 16.69
C SER A 11 17.62 -44.32 15.73
N THR A 12 17.16 -44.33 14.49
CA THR A 12 17.36 -43.23 13.54
C THR A 12 16.66 -42.00 14.11
N SER A 13 17.43 -41.09 14.70
CA SER A 13 16.99 -39.75 15.04
C SER A 13 16.78 -38.97 13.75
N THR A 14 15.58 -39.10 13.17
CA THR A 14 15.09 -38.20 12.13
C THR A 14 15.15 -36.78 12.68
N SER A 15 16.09 -35.99 12.20
CA SER A 15 16.10 -34.54 12.41
C SER A 15 14.88 -33.97 11.69
N ILE A 16 13.78 -33.82 12.42
CA ILE A 16 12.62 -33.06 11.95
C ILE A 16 13.05 -31.58 11.99
N SER A 17 13.50 -31.06 10.85
CA SER A 17 13.53 -29.62 10.63
C SER A 17 12.09 -29.12 10.83
N PRO A 18 11.81 -28.19 11.75
CA PRO A 18 10.48 -27.60 11.81
C PRO A 18 10.34 -26.72 10.57
N SER A 19 9.68 -27.24 9.54
CA SER A 19 9.05 -26.39 8.55
C SER A 19 7.99 -25.58 9.31
N THR A 20 8.36 -24.37 9.76
CA THR A 20 7.47 -23.42 10.42
C THR A 20 6.45 -22.94 9.39
N SER A 21 5.43 -23.76 9.13
CA SER A 21 4.27 -23.34 8.36
C SER A 21 3.57 -22.24 9.14
N LEU A 22 3.60 -21.01 8.62
CA LEU A 22 2.84 -19.91 9.20
C LEU A 22 1.35 -20.18 9.09
N ASP A 23 0.62 -19.81 10.13
CA ASP A 23 -0.83 -19.79 10.10
C ASP A 23 -1.33 -18.87 8.96
N PRO A 24 -2.36 -19.24 8.17
CA PRO A 24 -2.88 -18.40 7.10
C PRO A 24 -3.36 -17.01 7.52
N SER A 25 -3.74 -16.83 8.79
CA SER A 25 -4.11 -15.54 9.37
C SER A 25 -2.89 -14.69 9.80
N HIS A 26 -1.69 -15.26 9.76
CA HIS A 26 -0.47 -14.56 10.13
C HIS A 26 -0.15 -13.44 9.12
N PRO A 27 0.19 -12.21 9.55
CA PRO A 27 0.48 -11.10 8.62
C PRO A 27 1.63 -11.38 7.63
N LEU A 28 2.61 -12.18 8.06
CA LEU A 28 3.75 -12.61 7.23
C LEU A 28 3.50 -13.87 6.39
N TYR A 29 2.27 -14.40 6.38
CA TYR A 29 1.90 -15.49 5.49
C TYR A 29 1.66 -14.95 4.07
N LEU A 30 2.25 -15.59 3.07
CA LEU A 30 1.97 -15.32 1.65
C LEU A 30 1.08 -16.43 1.09
N HIS A 31 -0.06 -16.04 0.53
CA HIS A 31 -0.97 -16.99 -0.08
C HIS A 31 -0.43 -17.45 -1.44
N ALA A 32 -0.69 -18.69 -1.85
CA ALA A 32 -0.20 -19.23 -3.12
C ALA A 32 -0.68 -18.45 -4.36
N SER A 33 -1.78 -17.70 -4.23
CA SER A 33 -2.29 -16.82 -5.29
C SER A 33 -1.63 -15.44 -5.33
N ASP A 34 -0.82 -15.07 -4.32
CA ASP A 34 -0.13 -13.80 -4.30
C ASP A 34 1.02 -13.82 -5.30
N ASN A 35 0.96 -12.90 -6.26
CA ASN A 35 1.93 -12.79 -7.34
C ASN A 35 2.34 -11.32 -7.50
N PRO A 36 3.64 -11.02 -7.68
CA PRO A 36 4.14 -9.66 -7.87
C PRO A 36 3.48 -8.91 -9.04
N ARG A 37 2.98 -9.64 -10.05
CA ARG A 37 2.32 -9.09 -11.25
C ARG A 37 0.84 -8.76 -11.06
N VAL A 38 0.27 -9.02 -9.88
CA VAL A 38 -1.11 -8.62 -9.59
C VAL A 38 -1.18 -7.10 -9.53
N THR A 39 -2.06 -6.55 -10.37
CA THR A 39 -2.32 -5.12 -10.39
C THR A 39 -3.30 -4.77 -9.27
N LEU A 40 -2.85 -4.06 -8.23
CA LEU A 40 -3.73 -3.62 -7.12
C LEU A 40 -4.75 -2.57 -7.56
N VAL A 41 -4.47 -1.83 -8.64
CA VAL A 41 -5.28 -0.71 -9.12
C VAL A 41 -5.41 -0.74 -10.64
N SER A 42 -6.64 -0.72 -11.17
CA SER A 42 -6.87 -0.77 -12.63
C SER A 42 -6.21 0.38 -13.40
N VAL A 43 -6.04 1.52 -12.74
CA VAL A 43 -5.38 2.72 -13.29
C VAL A 43 -4.19 3.06 -12.39
N PRO A 44 -2.95 2.99 -12.90
CA PRO A 44 -1.77 3.36 -12.14
C PRO A 44 -1.82 4.83 -11.72
N PHE A 45 -1.36 5.12 -10.51
CA PHE A 45 -1.25 6.49 -10.02
C PHE A 45 -0.19 7.28 -10.78
N SER A 46 -0.52 8.52 -11.12
CA SER A 46 0.36 9.47 -11.80
C SER A 46 0.44 10.75 -10.97
N SER A 47 0.54 11.94 -11.57
CA SER A 47 0.48 13.20 -10.82
C SER A 47 -0.91 13.54 -10.26
N THR A 48 -1.96 12.78 -10.62
CA THR A 48 -3.35 13.03 -10.20
C THR A 48 -4.00 11.78 -9.61
N GLY A 49 -4.97 11.97 -8.72
CA GLY A 49 -5.73 10.87 -8.12
C GLY A 49 -5.07 10.18 -6.93
N TYR A 50 -4.09 10.82 -6.27
CA TYR A 50 -3.39 10.27 -5.11
C TYR A 50 -4.35 9.74 -4.03
N VAL A 51 -5.36 10.52 -3.67
CA VAL A 51 -6.32 10.14 -2.62
C VAL A 51 -7.07 8.85 -2.97
N SER A 52 -7.54 8.74 -4.22
CA SER A 52 -8.22 7.53 -4.69
C SER A 52 -7.28 6.34 -4.75
N TRP A 53 -6.07 6.54 -5.27
CA TRP A 53 -5.04 5.50 -5.32
C TRP A 53 -4.68 5.00 -3.93
N ARG A 54 -4.33 5.91 -3.00
CA ARG A 54 -3.98 5.61 -1.62
C ARG A 54 -5.07 4.79 -0.94
N LYS A 55 -6.33 5.18 -1.11
CA LYS A 55 -7.48 4.45 -0.58
C LYS A 55 -7.58 3.04 -1.14
N ASN A 56 -7.44 2.87 -2.45
CA ASN A 56 -7.52 1.55 -3.10
C ASN A 56 -6.38 0.63 -2.65
N ILE A 57 -5.15 1.14 -2.57
CA ILE A 57 -4.00 0.36 -2.09
C ILE A 57 -4.22 -0.12 -0.66
N LEU A 58 -4.65 0.77 0.24
CA LEU A 58 -4.90 0.39 1.64
C LEU A 58 -6.02 -0.66 1.76
N ILE A 59 -7.06 -0.59 0.93
CA ILE A 59 -8.14 -1.58 0.90
C ILE A 59 -7.59 -2.94 0.44
N ASP A 60 -6.83 -2.98 -0.64
CA ASP A 60 -6.30 -4.24 -1.20
C ASP A 60 -5.27 -4.88 -0.26
N LEU A 61 -4.32 -4.09 0.27
CA LEU A 61 -3.37 -4.56 1.27
C LEU A 61 -4.07 -5.05 2.54
N SER A 62 -5.16 -4.40 2.97
CA SER A 62 -5.96 -4.85 4.11
C SER A 62 -6.64 -6.20 3.82
N ALA A 63 -7.24 -6.37 2.64
CA ALA A 63 -7.85 -7.63 2.22
C ALA A 63 -6.84 -8.79 2.18
N LYS A 64 -5.56 -8.49 1.97
CA LYS A 64 -4.44 -9.44 1.94
C LYS A 64 -3.70 -9.59 3.29
N ASN A 65 -4.16 -8.91 4.33
CA ASN A 65 -3.51 -8.84 5.64
C ASN A 65 -2.04 -8.35 5.56
N LYS A 66 -1.78 -7.34 4.72
CA LYS A 66 -0.46 -6.72 4.48
C LYS A 66 -0.41 -5.23 4.77
N ALA A 67 -1.52 -4.60 5.16
CA ALA A 67 -1.57 -3.17 5.47
C ALA A 67 -0.55 -2.77 6.56
N GLU A 68 -0.26 -3.66 7.50
CA GLU A 68 0.70 -3.39 8.59
C GLU A 68 2.15 -3.30 8.14
N MET A 69 2.48 -3.76 6.92
CA MET A 69 3.82 -3.59 6.33
C MET A 69 4.09 -2.14 5.94
N VAL A 70 3.10 -1.46 5.37
CA VAL A 70 3.25 -0.05 4.95
C VAL A 70 3.03 0.92 6.11
N ASN A 71 2.13 0.58 7.05
CA ASN A 71 1.94 1.36 8.27
C ASN A 71 3.11 1.21 9.25
N GLY A 72 3.90 0.15 9.09
CA GLY A 72 5.11 -0.09 9.85
C GLY A 72 4.89 -0.57 11.28
N ARG A 73 3.75 -1.22 11.53
CA ARG A 73 3.53 -1.96 12.78
C ARG A 73 4.26 -3.30 12.78
N ILE A 74 4.59 -3.82 11.61
CA ILE A 74 5.51 -4.95 11.46
C ILE A 74 6.92 -4.39 11.41
N THR A 75 7.69 -4.60 12.47
CA THR A 75 9.13 -4.33 12.49
C THR A 75 9.88 -5.49 11.89
N GLN A 76 10.96 -5.20 11.16
CA GLN A 76 11.85 -6.26 10.66
C GLN A 76 12.38 -7.08 11.85
N PRO A 77 12.14 -8.40 11.87
CA PRO A 77 12.67 -9.26 12.92
C PRO A 77 14.20 -9.36 12.78
N PRO A 78 14.91 -9.77 13.83
CA PRO A 78 16.35 -9.94 13.76
C PRO A 78 16.73 -11.10 12.80
N PRO A 79 17.94 -11.09 12.20
CA PRO A 79 18.33 -12.05 11.15
C PRO A 79 18.33 -13.53 11.58
N ASP A 80 18.42 -13.78 12.88
CA ASP A 80 18.36 -15.11 13.50
C ASP A 80 16.93 -15.63 13.71
N SER A 81 15.91 -14.79 13.47
CA SER A 81 14.51 -15.17 13.63
C SER A 81 14.03 -16.07 12.49
N PRO A 82 13.24 -17.12 12.78
CA PRO A 82 12.59 -17.92 11.74
C PRO A 82 11.57 -17.13 10.89
N LEU A 83 11.19 -15.93 11.34
CA LEU A 83 10.29 -15.02 10.62
C LEU A 83 11.02 -14.06 9.68
N TYR A 84 12.36 -14.01 9.70
CA TYR A 84 13.15 -13.08 8.88
C TYR A 84 12.88 -13.25 7.39
N ASP A 85 13.04 -14.47 6.87
CA ASP A 85 12.80 -14.77 5.46
C ASP A 85 11.34 -14.53 5.05
N HIS A 86 10.39 -14.80 5.96
CA HIS A 86 8.98 -14.54 5.72
C HIS A 86 8.70 -13.04 5.61
N CYS A 87 9.28 -12.24 6.52
CA CYS A 87 9.17 -10.79 6.50
C CYS A 87 9.78 -10.20 5.22
N LEU A 88 10.94 -10.70 4.79
CA LEU A 88 11.61 -10.23 3.58
C LEU A 88 10.76 -10.52 2.34
N ARG A 89 10.26 -11.76 2.18
CA ARG A 89 9.38 -12.14 1.06
C ARG A 89 8.11 -11.30 1.02
N CYS A 90 7.48 -11.06 2.17
CA CYS A 90 6.30 -10.20 2.22
C CYS A 90 6.64 -8.75 1.84
N ASN A 91 7.79 -8.23 2.28
CA ASN A 91 8.23 -6.89 1.94
C ASN A 91 8.40 -6.75 0.43
N ASP A 92 9.10 -7.69 -0.20
CA ASP A 92 9.36 -7.65 -1.65
C ASP A 92 8.06 -7.77 -2.46
N MET A 93 7.11 -8.57 -1.97
CA MET A 93 5.78 -8.69 -2.58
C MET A 93 5.02 -7.37 -2.52
N VAL A 94 4.95 -6.73 -1.35
CA VAL A 94 4.27 -5.44 -1.18
C VAL A 94 4.99 -4.35 -1.96
N PHE A 95 6.31 -4.36 -2.00
CA PHE A 95 7.11 -3.44 -2.80
C PHE A 95 6.75 -3.55 -4.28
N ALA A 96 6.74 -4.77 -4.83
CA ALA A 96 6.38 -5.01 -6.22
C ALA A 96 4.96 -4.54 -6.53
N TRP A 97 4.00 -4.81 -5.65
CA TRP A 97 2.63 -4.34 -5.82
C TRP A 97 2.51 -2.81 -5.80
N LEU A 98 3.22 -2.14 -4.88
CA LEU A 98 3.24 -0.68 -4.82
C LEU A 98 3.89 -0.08 -6.08
N SER A 99 5.06 -0.59 -6.47
CA SER A 99 5.78 -0.14 -7.67
C SER A 99 4.95 -0.36 -8.95
N ASN A 100 4.21 -1.46 -9.03
CA ASN A 100 3.34 -1.75 -10.19
C ASN A 100 2.03 -0.94 -10.17
N SER A 101 1.71 -0.29 -9.04
CA SER A 101 0.50 0.51 -8.89
C SER A 101 0.68 1.98 -9.27
N VAL A 102 1.90 2.40 -9.61
CA VAL A 102 2.24 3.76 -9.99
C VAL A 102 2.73 3.83 -11.44
N SER A 103 2.72 5.02 -12.02
CA SER A 103 3.25 5.29 -13.36
C SER A 103 4.75 5.01 -13.42
N ARG A 104 5.27 4.69 -14.61
CA ARG A 104 6.68 4.35 -14.80
C ARG A 104 7.63 5.40 -14.25
N ASP A 105 7.35 6.68 -14.50
CA ASP A 105 8.18 7.78 -14.02
C ASP A 105 8.27 7.82 -12.48
N ILE A 106 7.17 7.51 -11.79
CA ILE A 106 7.15 7.42 -10.32
C ILE A 106 7.86 6.14 -9.87
N ALA A 107 7.60 5.01 -10.51
CA ALA A 107 8.23 3.72 -10.21
C ALA A 107 9.77 3.82 -10.28
N ASP A 108 10.30 4.42 -11.33
CA ASP A 108 11.74 4.62 -11.51
C ASP A 108 12.33 5.52 -10.41
N SER A 109 11.57 6.49 -9.91
CA SER A 109 12.01 7.39 -8.84
C SER A 109 12.05 6.75 -7.46
N VAL A 110 11.29 5.67 -7.23
CA VAL A 110 11.20 4.96 -5.94
C VAL A 110 11.94 3.63 -5.93
N LEU A 111 12.58 3.25 -7.04
CA LEU A 111 13.32 2.00 -7.19
C LEU A 111 14.50 1.88 -6.23
N TYR A 112 14.98 3.00 -5.69
CA TYR A 112 16.07 3.06 -4.72
C TYR A 112 15.61 2.96 -3.26
N CYS A 113 14.31 2.82 -2.99
CA CYS A 113 13.81 2.60 -1.64
C CYS A 113 14.16 1.18 -1.16
N ASP A 114 14.63 1.04 0.07
CA ASP A 114 15.05 -0.25 0.64
C ASP A 114 13.87 -1.14 1.02
N THR A 115 12.75 -0.55 1.46
CA THR A 115 11.57 -1.29 1.92
C THR A 115 10.28 -0.78 1.30
N ALA A 116 9.25 -1.64 1.30
CA ALA A 116 7.91 -1.26 0.86
C ALA A 116 7.35 -0.10 1.70
N ARG A 117 7.74 -0.03 2.97
CA ARG A 117 7.38 1.06 3.88
C ARG A 117 8.03 2.38 3.45
N ASP A 118 9.30 2.36 3.09
CA ASP A 118 10.02 3.57 2.68
C ASP A 118 9.46 4.10 1.36
N LEU A 119 9.19 3.20 0.41
CA LEU A 119 8.48 3.54 -0.83
C LEU A 119 7.11 4.16 -0.52
N TRP A 120 6.30 3.54 0.34
CA TRP A 120 4.99 4.07 0.72
C TRP A 120 5.08 5.49 1.29
N LYS A 121 6.01 5.70 2.22
CA LYS A 121 6.23 7.00 2.86
C LYS A 121 6.69 8.06 1.87
N ASP A 122 7.59 7.72 0.96
CA ASP A 122 8.09 8.64 -0.06
C ASP A 122 6.94 9.15 -0.96
N ILE A 123 6.05 8.24 -1.40
CA ILE A 123 4.88 8.64 -2.18
C ILE A 123 3.91 9.47 -1.32
N GLU A 124 3.69 9.11 -0.05
CA GLU A 124 2.81 9.85 0.85
C GLU A 124 3.32 11.26 1.16
N GLU A 125 4.63 11.44 1.30
CA GLU A 125 5.26 12.74 1.52
C GLU A 125 5.18 13.62 0.27
N ARG A 126 5.51 13.07 -0.91
CA ARG A 126 5.54 13.83 -2.18
C ARG A 126 4.15 14.20 -2.68
N TYR A 127 3.17 13.32 -2.51
CA TYR A 127 1.86 13.45 -3.16
C TYR A 127 0.68 13.51 -2.18
N GLY A 128 0.89 13.22 -0.89
CA GLY A 128 -0.15 13.26 0.13
C GLY A 128 -0.41 14.61 0.75
N GLN A 129 0.43 15.61 0.49
CA GLN A 129 0.12 16.98 0.87
C GLN A 129 -1.04 17.53 0.04
N SER A 130 -1.96 18.22 0.72
CA SER A 130 -2.99 19.05 0.10
C SER A 130 -2.32 20.23 -0.61
N ASN A 131 -1.88 19.99 -1.84
CA ASN A 131 -1.26 21.02 -2.66
C ASN A 131 -2.32 22.10 -2.94
N ALA A 132 -2.14 23.32 -2.40
CA ALA A 132 -3.00 24.46 -2.69
C ALA A 132 -3.17 24.65 -4.22
N SER A 133 -2.13 24.35 -5.00
CA SER A 133 -2.16 24.30 -6.46
C SER A 133 -3.15 23.28 -7.01
N ARG A 134 -3.24 22.06 -6.42
CA ARG A 134 -4.24 21.05 -6.80
C ARG A 134 -5.65 21.51 -6.44
N TYR A 135 -5.84 22.14 -5.28
CA TYR A 135 -7.12 22.74 -4.91
C TYR A 135 -7.58 23.77 -5.95
N TYR A 136 -6.72 24.72 -6.31
CA TYR A 136 -7.03 25.73 -7.35
C TYR A 136 -7.24 25.10 -8.73
N GLN A 137 -6.49 24.05 -9.08
CA GLN A 137 -6.68 23.32 -10.33
C GLN A 137 -8.05 22.64 -10.39
N ILE A 138 -8.47 21.97 -9.30
CA ILE A 138 -9.80 21.34 -9.21
C ILE A 138 -10.90 22.42 -9.28
N GLN A 139 -10.74 23.57 -8.61
CA GLN A 139 -11.68 24.68 -8.73
C GLN A 139 -11.79 25.21 -10.17
N ARG A 140 -10.67 25.36 -10.88
CA ARG A 140 -10.65 25.75 -12.29
C ARG A 140 -11.32 24.70 -13.19
N GLU A 141 -11.09 23.42 -12.91
CA GLU A 141 -11.76 22.34 -13.63
C GLU A 141 -13.28 22.34 -13.40
N ILE A 142 -13.73 22.53 -12.15
CA ILE A 142 -15.17 22.62 -11.81
C ILE A 142 -15.83 23.80 -12.54
N THR A 143 -15.20 24.98 -12.51
CA THR A 143 -15.73 26.19 -13.18
C THR A 143 -15.71 26.07 -14.70
N GLY A 144 -14.79 25.27 -15.26
CA GLY A 144 -14.70 24.99 -16.69
C GLY A 144 -15.56 23.83 -17.20
N VAL A 145 -16.19 23.06 -16.31
CA VAL A 145 -17.08 21.94 -16.69
C VAL A 145 -18.37 22.51 -17.29
N SER A 146 -18.43 22.52 -18.62
CA SER A 146 -19.65 22.79 -19.37
C SER A 146 -20.21 21.48 -19.94
N ARG A 147 -21.55 21.39 -20.08
CA ARG A 147 -22.25 20.15 -20.47
C ARG A 147 -21.77 19.59 -21.82
N GLY A 148 -21.25 20.43 -22.71
CA GLY A 148 -20.68 20.03 -24.00
C GLY A 148 -21.59 19.10 -24.79
N SER A 149 -21.00 18.09 -25.42
CA SER A 149 -21.67 16.98 -26.14
C SER A 149 -21.75 15.68 -25.33
N THR A 150 -21.40 15.70 -24.05
CA THR A 150 -21.42 14.52 -23.17
C THR A 150 -22.83 14.21 -22.67
N ASP A 151 -23.14 12.93 -22.48
CA ASP A 151 -24.41 12.53 -21.88
C ASP A 151 -24.48 12.99 -20.41
N ILE A 152 -25.71 13.09 -19.90
CA ILE A 152 -26.00 13.63 -18.57
C ILE A 152 -25.29 12.82 -17.47
N SER A 153 -25.22 11.49 -17.61
CA SER A 153 -24.56 10.60 -16.64
C SER A 153 -23.06 10.86 -16.57
N SER A 154 -22.39 10.96 -17.73
CA SER A 154 -20.95 11.27 -17.78
C SER A 154 -20.64 12.65 -17.19
N TYR A 155 -21.48 13.65 -17.46
CA TYR A 155 -21.34 15.00 -16.90
C TYR A 155 -21.44 14.99 -15.36
N TYR A 156 -22.50 14.40 -14.80
CA TYR A 156 -22.70 14.35 -13.35
C TYR A 156 -21.63 13.50 -12.66
N THR A 157 -21.19 12.40 -13.28
CA THR A 157 -20.13 11.55 -12.74
C THR A 157 -18.81 12.32 -12.65
N ARG A 158 -18.46 13.08 -13.70
CA ARG A 158 -17.27 13.92 -13.71
C ARG A 158 -17.35 15.03 -12.66
N LEU A 159 -18.47 15.73 -12.57
CA LEU A 159 -18.68 16.80 -11.60
C LEU A 159 -18.60 16.27 -10.16
N ARG A 160 -19.23 15.13 -9.87
CA ARG A 160 -19.19 14.49 -8.55
C ARG A 160 -17.78 14.05 -8.16
N LYS A 161 -17.02 13.49 -9.10
CA LYS A 161 -15.61 13.13 -8.89
C LYS A 161 -14.77 14.35 -8.47
N LEU A 162 -14.91 15.47 -9.19
CA LEU A 162 -14.19 16.71 -8.87
C LEU A 162 -14.58 17.27 -7.50
N TRP A 163 -15.86 17.22 -7.14
CA TRP A 163 -16.35 17.66 -5.83
C TRP A 163 -15.81 16.79 -4.69
N ASP A 164 -15.81 15.47 -4.86
CA ASP A 164 -15.28 14.56 -3.85
C ASP A 164 -13.76 14.71 -3.71
N GLU A 165 -13.03 14.97 -4.80
CA GLU A 165 -11.59 15.28 -4.76
C GLU A 165 -11.33 16.63 -4.07
N LEU A 166 -12.14 17.66 -4.34
CA LEU A 166 -12.03 18.98 -3.69
C LEU A 166 -12.18 18.90 -2.17
N LYS A 167 -13.14 18.11 -1.68
CA LYS A 167 -13.34 17.86 -0.23
C LYS A 167 -12.12 17.21 0.42
N THR A 168 -11.39 16.38 -0.32
CA THR A 168 -10.18 15.73 0.19
C THR A 168 -8.95 16.62 0.10
N ALA A 169 -8.91 17.55 -0.86
CA ALA A 169 -7.87 18.56 -0.99
C ALA A 169 -8.00 19.73 0.02
N SER A 170 -9.21 19.99 0.54
CA SER A 170 -9.49 21.15 1.41
C SER A 170 -9.04 21.01 2.87
N PHE A 171 -8.38 19.92 3.24
CA PHE A 171 -7.78 19.78 4.57
C PHE A 171 -6.28 20.06 4.47
N GLY A 172 -5.93 21.34 4.36
CA GLY A 172 -4.60 21.81 4.73
C GLY A 172 -4.33 21.51 6.21
N PRO A 173 -3.07 21.43 6.66
CA PRO A 173 -2.79 21.38 8.09
C PRO A 173 -3.50 22.57 8.74
N ALA A 174 -4.34 22.31 9.72
CA ALA A 174 -4.87 23.37 10.57
C ALA A 174 -3.65 24.13 11.10
N CYS A 175 -3.51 25.41 10.71
CA CYS A 175 -2.40 26.20 11.20
C CYS A 175 -2.46 26.15 12.73
N THR A 176 -1.42 25.62 13.36
CA THR A 176 -1.19 25.77 14.80
C THR A 176 -0.80 27.21 15.14
N CYS A 177 -0.52 28.03 14.12
CA CYS A 177 -0.60 29.47 14.26
C CYS A 177 -2.08 29.83 14.45
N GLY A 178 -2.47 30.43 15.58
CA GLY A 178 -3.86 30.82 15.87
C GLY A 178 -4.49 31.85 14.91
N ALA A 179 -3.95 32.01 13.70
CA ALA A 179 -4.55 32.79 12.63
C ALA A 179 -5.68 31.98 11.99
N LYS A 180 -6.92 32.30 12.36
CA LYS A 180 -8.10 31.89 11.61
C LYS A 180 -7.93 32.30 10.14
N PRO A 181 -8.24 31.44 9.16
CA PRO A 181 -8.40 31.89 7.78
C PRO A 181 -9.64 32.79 7.73
N GLN A 182 -9.44 34.11 7.80
CA GLN A 182 -10.44 35.07 7.39
C GLN A 182 -10.39 35.14 5.86
N CYS A 183 -11.24 34.35 5.19
CA CYS A 183 -11.70 34.73 3.86
C CYS A 183 -12.66 35.91 4.05
N SER A 184 -12.16 37.12 3.87
CA SER A 184 -13.01 38.29 3.63
C SER A 184 -13.45 38.24 2.17
N GLU A 185 -14.73 37.95 1.94
CA GLU A 185 -15.39 38.22 0.66
C GLU A 185 -15.38 39.74 0.42
N GLY A 186 -14.91 40.13 -0.76
CA GLY A 186 -15.00 41.48 -1.33
C GLY A 186 -15.31 41.37 -2.81
#